data_AF-K1V1T6-F1
#
_entry.id   AF-K1V1T6-F1
#
_cell.length_a   1.000
_cell.length_b   1.000
_cell.length_c   1.000
_cell.angle_alpha   90.00
_cell.angle_beta   90.00
_cell.angle_gamma   90.00
#
_symmetry.space_group_name_H-M   'P 1'
#
loop_
_entity.id
_entity.type
_entity.pdbx_description
1 polymer ?
#
loop_
_entity_poly.entity_id
_entity_poly.type
_entity_poly.pdbx_seq_one_letter_code
_entity_poly.pdbx_strand_id
1 'polypeptide(L)' 'GTRHRRGLPVRGQRTKTNARTRKGPRKLVSKSKK' A
#
# COMPACT_ATOMS: atom_id res chain seq x y z
N GLY A 1 13.18 1.04 -8.40
CA GLY A 1 12.68 2.43 -8.35
C GLY A 1 11.91 2.73 -7.05
N THR A 2 11.62 4.01 -6.77
CA THR A 2 10.91 4.47 -5.54
C THR A 2 9.61 3.72 -5.26
N ARG A 3 8.84 3.38 -6.31
CA ARG A 3 7.61 2.57 -6.22
C ARG A 3 7.86 1.17 -5.67
N HIS A 4 8.90 0.50 -6.13
CA HIS A 4 9.27 -0.84 -5.66
C HIS A 4 9.66 -0.81 -4.17
N ARG A 5 10.49 0.18 -3.77
CA ARG A 5 10.87 0.40 -2.36
C ARG A 5 9.69 0.67 -1.44
N ARG A 6 8.65 1.35 -1.95
CA ARG A 6 7.42 1.70 -1.20
C ARG A 6 6.32 0.63 -1.29
N GLY A 7 6.57 -0.54 -1.89
CA GLY A 7 5.56 -1.59 -2.05
C GLY A 7 4.39 -1.18 -2.96
N LEU A 8 4.60 -0.25 -3.90
CA LEU A 8 3.59 0.19 -4.85
C LEU A 8 3.77 -0.50 -6.21
N PRO A 9 2.70 -0.59 -7.02
CA PRO A 9 2.84 -1.09 -8.37
C PRO A 9 3.64 -0.16 -9.27
N VAL A 10 4.40 -0.77 -10.18
CA VAL A 10 5.42 -0.10 -11.01
C VAL A 10 4.91 0.13 -12.44
N ARG A 11 3.93 -0.64 -12.92
CA ARG A 11 3.40 -0.59 -14.31
C ARG A 11 2.30 0.45 -14.54
N GLY A 12 2.39 1.62 -13.91
CA GLY A 12 1.40 2.71 -14.10
C GLY A 12 0.00 2.46 -13.50
N GLN A 13 -0.18 1.41 -12.71
CA GLN A 13 -1.48 1.05 -12.13
C GLN A 13 -1.96 2.10 -11.10
N ARG A 14 -3.28 2.30 -11.04
CA ARG A 14 -3.94 3.20 -10.07
C ARG A 14 -3.70 2.75 -8.63
N THR A 15 -3.41 3.71 -7.75
CA THR A 15 -3.08 3.46 -6.33
C THR A 15 -3.95 4.21 -5.34
N LYS A 16 -4.97 4.96 -5.76
CA LYS A 16 -5.86 5.67 -4.83
C LYS A 16 -6.81 4.72 -4.10
N THR A 17 -7.43 3.81 -4.82
CA THR A 17 -8.44 2.87 -4.29
C THR A 17 -7.92 1.42 -4.22
N ASN A 18 -7.34 0.92 -5.31
CA ASN A 18 -6.89 -0.47 -5.45
C ASN A 18 -5.35 -0.61 -5.25
N ALA A 19 -4.80 -1.79 -5.54
CA ALA A 19 -3.40 -2.21 -5.34
C ALA A 19 -3.07 -2.92 -4.02
N ARG A 20 -4.02 -3.67 -3.46
CA ARG A 20 -3.86 -4.37 -2.18
C ARG A 20 -2.87 -5.53 -2.24
N THR A 21 -2.75 -6.21 -3.38
CA THR A 21 -1.74 -7.25 -3.60
C THR A 21 -0.31 -6.75 -3.41
N ARG A 22 -0.02 -5.49 -3.78
CA ARG A 22 1.32 -4.89 -3.58
C ARG A 22 1.44 -4.14 -2.25
N LYS A 23 0.39 -3.44 -1.83
CA LYS A 23 0.38 -2.64 -0.58
C LYS A 23 0.24 -3.48 0.69
N GLY A 24 -0.22 -4.73 0.58
CA GLY A 24 -0.53 -5.59 1.71
C GLY A 24 -1.86 -5.24 2.40
N PRO A 25 -2.15 -5.86 3.56
CA PRO A 25 -3.38 -5.68 4.33
C PRO A 25 -3.56 -4.25 4.87
N ARG A 26 -4.76 -3.92 5.38
CA ARG A 26 -5.17 -2.51 5.56
C ARG A 26 -4.61 -2.11 6.91
N LYS A 27 -3.65 -1.19 6.93
CA LYS A 27 -3.11 -0.67 8.17
C LYS A 27 -4.20 0.18 8.81
N LEU A 28 -4.74 -0.28 9.93
CA LEU A 28 -5.60 0.53 10.79
C LEU A 28 -4.70 1.59 11.43
N VAL A 29 -5.04 2.86 11.23
CA VAL A 29 -4.26 3.98 11.80
C VAL A 29 -4.47 4.06 13.32
N SER A 30 -5.60 3.57 13.83
CA SER A 30 -5.95 3.50 15.24
C SER A 30 -5.97 2.04 15.75
N LYS A 31 -4.80 1.45 15.94
CA LYS A 31 -4.63 0.43 17.00
C LYS A 31 -3.76 1.05 18.08
N SER A 32 -4.32 2.04 18.77
CA SER A 32 -3.82 2.44 20.08
C SER A 32 -3.83 1.18 20.93
N LYS A 33 -2.66 0.74 21.40
CA LYS A 33 -2.59 -0.33 22.41
C LYS A 33 -3.48 0.09 23.57
N LYS A 34 -4.32 -0.85 24.03
CA LYS A 34 -4.95 -0.77 25.34
C LYS A 34 -3.88 -0.98 26.40
#